data_AF-A0A4Y8JYZ1-F1
#
_entry.id   AF-A0A4Y8JYZ1-F1
#
_cell.length_a   1.000
_cell.length_b   1.000
_cell.length_c   1.000
_cell.angle_alpha   90.00
_cell.angle_beta   90.00
_cell.angle_gamma   90.00
#
_symmetry.space_group_name_H-M   'P 1'
#
loop_
_entity.id
_entity.type
_entity.pdbx_description
1 polymer ?
#
loop_
_entity_poly.entity_id
_entity_poly.type
_entity_poly.pdbx_seq_one_letter_code
_entity_poly.pdbx_strand_id
1 'polypeptide(L)'
;MTPRTPLSRDRVIGAAAAVADRAGVAAVSMRSVAKVLGVEAMSLYHHVPGKEALLDDLADWVFERIELPEVGGTWREALTVRARSARSVLTAHPWALGMMESRPHPGPALLQHHDRLL
;
A
#
# COMPACT_ATOMS: atom_id res chain seq x y z
N MET A 1 -1.16 -26.84 17.64
CA MET A 1 -0.55 -25.49 17.69
C MET A 1 -0.16 -25.10 16.28
N THR A 2 -0.92 -24.22 15.65
CA THR A 2 -0.57 -23.70 14.31
C THR A 2 0.67 -22.81 14.48
N PRO A 3 1.75 -23.02 13.71
CA PRO A 3 2.96 -22.21 13.86
C PRO A 3 2.62 -20.73 13.61
N ARG A 4 3.08 -19.85 14.51
CA ARG A 4 2.93 -18.40 14.32
C ARG A 4 3.72 -18.01 13.07
N THR A 5 3.03 -17.50 12.05
CA THR A 5 3.69 -16.96 10.86
C THR A 5 4.64 -15.84 11.31
N PRO A 6 5.91 -15.84 10.86
CA PRO A 6 6.88 -14.81 11.18
C PRO A 6 6.38 -13.41 10.77
N LEU A 7 6.81 -12.40 11.51
CA LEU A 7 6.56 -11.01 11.17
C LEU A 7 7.44 -10.63 9.97
N SER A 8 6.87 -9.89 9.02
CA SER A 8 7.59 -9.36 7.87
C SER A 8 7.05 -7.97 7.53
N ARG A 9 7.83 -7.18 6.79
CA ARG A 9 7.43 -5.84 6.35
C ARG A 9 6.09 -5.86 5.62
N ASP A 10 5.91 -6.77 4.66
CA ASP A 10 4.67 -6.90 3.88
C ASP A 10 3.46 -7.22 4.76
N ARG A 11 3.65 -8.03 5.81
CA ARG A 11 2.57 -8.33 6.76
C ARG A 11 2.22 -7.11 7.61
N VAL A 12 3.20 -6.29 7.97
CA VAL A 12 2.95 -5.02 8.67
C VAL A 12 2.15 -4.07 7.79
N ILE A 13 2.54 -3.90 6.52
CA ILE A 13 1.85 -3.03 5.57
C ILE A 13 0.44 -3.54 5.28
N GLY A 14 0.26 -4.84 5.03
CA GLY A 14 -1.06 -5.44 4.82
C GLY A 14 -1.99 -5.30 6.04
N ALA A 15 -1.45 -5.40 7.25
CA ALA A 15 -2.21 -5.13 8.46
C ALA A 15 -2.58 -3.64 8.62
N ALA A 16 -1.70 -2.73 8.20
CA ALA A 16 -1.99 -1.30 8.14
C ALA A 16 -3.10 -0.97 7.14
N ALA A 17 -3.05 -1.56 5.94
CA ALA A 17 -4.13 -1.47 4.96
C ALA A 17 -5.47 -1.93 5.56
N ALA A 18 -5.47 -3.07 6.25
CA ALA A 18 -6.68 -3.59 6.91
C ALA A 18 -7.22 -2.66 8.02
N VAL A 19 -6.36 -1.92 8.73
CA VAL A 19 -6.81 -0.87 9.67
C VAL A 19 -7.45 0.28 8.90
N ALA A 20 -6.79 0.75 7.84
CA ALA A 20 -7.26 1.86 7.02
C ALA A 20 -8.60 1.54 6.32
N ASP A 21 -8.78 0.31 5.83
CA ASP A 21 -10.03 -0.14 5.22
C ASP A 21 -11.21 -0.07 6.18
N ARG A 22 -10.99 -0.38 7.46
CA ARG A 22 -12.05 -0.40 8.48
C ARG A 22 -12.34 0.95 9.11
N ALA A 23 -11.32 1.78 9.30
CA ALA A 23 -11.41 2.97 10.15
C ALA A 23 -10.77 4.23 9.54
N GLY A 24 -10.36 4.17 8.28
CA GLY A 24 -9.66 5.24 7.58
C GLY A 24 -8.17 5.34 7.95
N VAL A 25 -7.41 6.02 7.11
CA VAL A 25 -5.95 6.19 7.27
C VAL A 25 -5.57 6.85 8.61
N ALA A 26 -6.39 7.76 9.13
CA ALA A 26 -6.12 8.45 10.39
C ALA A 26 -6.04 7.49 11.60
N ALA A 27 -6.72 6.34 11.51
CA ALA A 27 -6.67 5.30 12.54
C ALA A 27 -5.38 4.47 12.50
N VAL A 28 -4.59 4.56 11.42
CA VAL A 28 -3.34 3.81 11.27
C VAL A 28 -2.29 4.35 12.26
N SER A 29 -1.91 3.48 13.17
CA SER A 29 -0.86 3.69 14.17
C SER A 29 -0.13 2.38 14.45
N MET A 30 1.11 2.46 14.94
CA MET A 30 1.89 1.28 15.32
C MET A 30 1.11 0.34 16.26
N ARG A 31 0.37 0.90 17.22
CA ARG A 31 -0.46 0.12 18.15
C ARG A 31 -1.64 -0.57 17.47
N SER A 32 -2.36 0.13 16.58
CA SER A 32 -3.49 -0.46 15.86
C SER A 32 -3.06 -1.62 14.97
N VAL A 33 -1.90 -1.51 14.32
CA VAL A 33 -1.33 -2.55 13.45
C VAL A 33 -0.86 -3.74 14.26
N ALA A 34 -0.17 -3.49 15.38
CA ALA A 34 0.27 -4.54 16.30
C ALA A 34 -0.91 -5.35 16.85
N LYS A 35 -2.02 -4.67 17.17
CA LYS A 35 -3.28 -5.30 17.60
C LYS A 35 -3.85 -6.22 16.53
N VAL A 36 -3.85 -5.79 15.26
CA VAL A 36 -4.31 -6.64 14.13
C VAL A 36 -3.42 -7.88 13.98
N LEU A 37 -2.13 -7.75 14.22
CA LEU A 37 -1.15 -8.83 14.06
C LEU A 37 -0.98 -9.72 15.30
N GLY A 38 -1.56 -9.36 16.45
CA GLY A 38 -1.38 -10.09 17.71
C GLY A 38 0.08 -10.13 18.17
N VAL A 39 0.77 -8.99 18.05
CA VAL A 39 2.17 -8.78 18.46
C VAL A 39 2.29 -7.51 19.28
N GLU A 40 3.44 -7.33 19.94
CA GLU A 40 3.77 -6.07 20.59
C GLU A 40 4.18 -5.01 19.55
N ALA A 41 3.87 -3.75 19.83
CA ALA A 41 4.21 -2.64 18.93
C ALA A 41 5.72 -2.52 18.71
N MET A 42 6.54 -2.85 19.71
CA MET A 42 8.01 -2.84 19.60
C MET A 42 8.51 -3.77 18.49
N SER A 43 7.85 -4.92 18.28
CA SER A 43 8.24 -5.85 17.23
C SER A 43 8.10 -5.26 15.82
N LEU A 44 7.16 -4.33 15.62
CA LEU A 44 6.96 -3.68 14.33
C LEU A 44 8.12 -2.76 13.94
N TYR A 45 8.78 -2.14 14.93
CA TYR A 45 9.88 -1.20 14.68
C TYR A 45 11.13 -1.87 14.08
N HIS A 46 11.24 -3.20 14.17
CA HIS A 46 12.27 -3.97 13.46
C HIS A 46 12.03 -4.07 11.95
N HIS A 47 10.81 -3.81 11.48
CA HIS A 47 10.43 -3.94 10.07
C HIS A 47 10.10 -2.59 9.41
N VAL A 48 9.60 -1.62 10.18
CA VAL A 48 9.31 -0.26 9.72
C VAL A 48 9.79 0.74 10.77
N PRO A 49 10.51 1.81 10.39
CA PRO A 49 11.14 2.71 11.36
C PRO A 49 10.13 3.58 12.12
N GLY A 50 8.89 3.70 11.63
CA GLY A 50 7.84 4.42 12.33
C GLY A 50 6.58 4.60 11.50
N LYS A 51 5.64 5.40 12.03
CA LYS A 51 4.33 5.64 11.41
C LYS A 51 4.45 6.26 10.01
N GLU A 52 5.29 7.28 9.84
CA GLU A 52 5.38 7.96 8.54
C GLU A 52 5.95 7.05 7.45
N ALA A 53 7.01 6.30 7.74
CA ALA A 53 7.52 5.30 6.79
C ALA A 53 6.49 4.22 6.48
N LEU A 54 5.71 3.78 7.47
CA LEU A 54 4.61 2.84 7.24
C LEU A 54 3.53 3.42 6.33
N LEU A 55 3.24 4.71 6.44
CA LEU A 55 2.27 5.38 5.57
C LEU A 55 2.83 5.59 4.16
N ASP A 56 4.13 5.88 4.02
CA ASP A 56 4.80 5.94 2.72
C ASP A 56 4.77 4.56 2.04
N ASP A 57 5.08 3.49 2.78
CA ASP A 57 4.98 2.10 2.30
C ASP A 57 3.56 1.71 1.93
N LEU A 58 2.58 2.18 2.70
CA LEU A 58 1.17 1.92 2.43
C LEU A 58 0.71 2.63 1.15
N ALA A 59 1.29 3.78 0.80
CA ALA A 59 1.05 4.43 -0.48
C ALA A 59 1.62 3.59 -1.63
N ASP A 60 2.86 3.12 -1.52
CA ASP A 60 3.49 2.28 -2.55
C ASP A 60 2.74 0.95 -2.73
N TRP A 61 2.29 0.35 -1.64
CA TRP A 61 1.45 -0.85 -1.62
C TRP A 61 0.15 -0.73 -2.42
N VAL A 62 -0.44 0.47 -2.50
CA VAL A 62 -1.60 0.73 -3.37
C VAL A 62 -1.17 0.67 -4.83
N PHE A 63 -0.05 1.29 -5.19
CA PHE A 63 0.47 1.26 -6.56
C PHE A 63 0.87 -0.15 -7.01
N GLU A 64 1.46 -0.97 -6.14
CA GLU A 64 1.76 -2.39 -6.44
C GLU A 64 0.53 -3.22 -6.87
N ARG A 65 -0.68 -2.78 -6.49
CA ARG A 65 -1.95 -3.43 -6.85
C ARG A 65 -2.56 -2.90 -8.13
N ILE A 66 -2.08 -1.77 -8.63
CA ILE A 66 -2.51 -1.21 -9.90
C ILE A 66 -1.71 -1.89 -10.99
N GLU A 67 -2.42 -2.45 -11.98
CA GLU A 67 -1.76 -3.08 -13.12
C GLU A 67 -0.88 -2.07 -13.86
N LEU A 68 0.38 -2.45 -14.07
CA LEU A 68 1.31 -1.67 -14.87
C LEU A 68 0.90 -1.79 -16.34
N PRO A 69 0.93 -0.67 -17.10
CA PRO A 69 0.57 -0.71 -18.50
C PRO A 69 1.63 -1.51 -19.28
N GLU A 70 1.17 -2.42 -20.13
CA GLU A 70 2.04 -3.20 -21.00
C GLU A 70 2.69 -2.30 -22.07
N VAL A 71 3.99 -2.51 -22.29
CA VAL A 71 4.77 -1.78 -23.29
C VAL A 71 4.82 -2.61 -24.57
N GLY A 72 4.55 -1.97 -25.71
CA GLY A 72 4.58 -2.60 -27.04
C GLY A 72 3.21 -2.90 -27.66
N GLY A 73 2.11 -2.73 -26.91
CA GLY A 73 0.73 -2.79 -27.41
C GLY A 73 0.18 -1.43 -27.85
N THR A 74 -1.13 -1.34 -28.12
CA THR A 74 -1.75 -0.03 -28.36
C THR A 74 -1.85 0.75 -27.04
N TRP A 75 -1.32 1.97 -27.03
CA TRP A 75 -1.26 2.80 -25.82
C TRP A 75 -2.63 3.01 -25.17
N ARG A 76 -3.69 3.09 -25.98
CA ARG A 76 -5.07 3.28 -25.50
C ARG A 76 -5.59 2.07 -24.73
N GLU A 77 -5.30 0.86 -25.19
CA GLU A 77 -5.67 -0.38 -24.49
C GLU A 77 -4.89 -0.50 -23.18
N ALA A 78 -3.58 -0.27 -23.21
CA ALA A 78 -2.73 -0.30 -22.01
C ALA A 78 -3.20 0.69 -20.93
N LEU A 79 -3.54 1.93 -21.32
CA LEU A 79 -4.10 2.91 -20.40
C LEU A 79 -5.50 2.54 -19.90
N THR A 80 -6.32 1.92 -20.75
CA THR A 80 -7.66 1.46 -20.35
C THR A 80 -7.58 0.38 -19.28
N VAL A 81 -6.66 -0.58 -19.44
CA VAL A 81 -6.39 -1.65 -18.46
C VAL A 81 -5.92 -1.05 -17.14
N ARG A 82 -4.88 -0.20 -17.17
CA ARG A 82 -4.38 0.50 -15.98
C ARG A 82 -5.47 1.30 -15.27
N ALA A 83 -6.28 2.08 -16.00
CA ALA A 83 -7.33 2.90 -15.42
C ALA A 83 -8.43 2.06 -14.75
N ARG A 84 -8.80 0.93 -15.35
CA ARG A 84 -9.77 -0.01 -14.76
C ARG A 84 -9.22 -0.65 -13.48
N SER A 85 -7.95 -1.07 -13.50
CA SER A 85 -7.26 -1.62 -12.34
C SER A 85 -7.17 -0.58 -11.21
N ALA A 86 -6.71 0.64 -11.50
CA ALA A 86 -6.65 1.74 -10.55
C ALA A 86 -8.03 2.03 -9.94
N ARG A 87 -9.10 2.08 -10.76
CA ARG A 87 -10.46 2.26 -10.26
C ARG A 87 -10.89 1.13 -9.31
N SER A 88 -10.56 -0.12 -9.63
CA SER A 88 -10.86 -1.27 -8.77
C SER A 88 -10.18 -1.13 -7.40
N VAL A 89 -8.87 -0.85 -7.40
CA VAL A 89 -8.07 -0.68 -6.18
C VAL A 89 -8.59 0.50 -5.34
N LEU A 90 -8.82 1.66 -5.95
CA LEU A 90 -9.27 2.86 -5.24
C LEU A 90 -10.72 2.74 -4.73
N THR A 91 -11.55 1.92 -5.38
CA THR A 91 -12.90 1.61 -4.88
C THR A 91 -12.81 0.68 -3.67
N ALA A 92 -11.89 -0.28 -3.67
CA ALA A 92 -11.65 -1.19 -2.54
C ALA A 92 -10.97 -0.49 -1.36
N HIS A 93 -10.14 0.52 -1.62
CA HIS A 93 -9.35 1.25 -0.63
C HIS A 93 -9.56 2.77 -0.72
N PRO A 94 -10.75 3.31 -0.38
CA PRO A 94 -11.06 4.73 -0.59
C PRO A 94 -10.13 5.72 0.14
N TRP A 95 -9.52 5.28 1.25
CA TRP A 95 -8.55 6.07 2.01
C TRP A 95 -7.28 6.40 1.21
N ALA A 96 -6.98 5.65 0.15
CA ALA A 96 -5.76 5.81 -0.63
C ALA A 96 -5.73 7.11 -1.46
N LEU A 97 -6.89 7.60 -1.90
CA LEU A 97 -6.99 8.81 -2.74
C LEU A 97 -6.30 10.03 -2.10
N GLY A 98 -6.61 10.33 -0.83
CA GLY A 98 -5.98 11.46 -0.14
C GLY A 98 -4.50 11.25 0.20
N MET A 99 -4.04 10.00 0.28
CA MET A 99 -2.63 9.69 0.49
C MET A 99 -1.79 9.86 -0.78
N MET A 100 -2.30 9.44 -1.93
CA MET A 100 -1.57 9.50 -3.20
C MET A 100 -1.21 10.95 -3.59
N GLU A 101 -2.01 11.93 -3.16
CA GLU A 101 -1.79 13.35 -3.45
C GLU A 101 -0.87 14.07 -2.46
N SER A 102 -0.65 13.51 -1.26
CA SER A 102 -0.06 14.23 -0.12
C SER A 102 1.33 13.75 0.31
N ARG A 103 1.87 12.70 -0.32
CA ARG A 103 3.11 12.04 0.13
C ARG A 103 4.35 12.57 -0.61
N PRO A 104 5.38 13.05 0.11
CA PRO A 104 6.56 13.71 -0.50
C PRO A 104 7.60 12.75 -1.07
N HIS A 105 7.54 11.45 -0.74
CA HIS A 105 8.52 10.45 -1.17
C HIS A 105 7.85 9.44 -2.10
N PRO A 106 8.15 9.45 -3.41
CA PRO A 106 7.62 8.45 -4.32
C PRO A 106 8.29 7.09 -4.06
N GLY A 107 7.47 6.07 -3.83
CA GLY A 107 7.94 4.69 -3.71
C GLY A 107 8.30 4.06 -5.08
N PRO A 108 9.03 2.93 -5.09
CA PRO A 108 9.44 2.25 -6.32
C PRO A 108 8.29 1.90 -7.27
N ALA A 109 7.13 1.44 -6.75
CA ALA A 109 6.00 1.08 -7.60
C ALA A 109 5.40 2.31 -8.28
N LEU A 110 5.29 3.43 -7.56
CA LEU A 110 4.87 4.71 -8.15
C LEU A 110 5.83 5.15 -9.27
N LEU A 111 7.14 5.12 -9.03
CA LEU A 111 8.13 5.50 -10.04
C LEU A 111 8.02 4.61 -11.30
N GLN A 112 7.85 3.30 -11.11
CA GLN A 112 7.67 2.37 -12.22
C GLN A 112 6.40 2.66 -13.03
N HIS A 113 5.31 3.07 -12.37
CA HIS A 113 4.12 3.53 -13.09
C HIS A 113 4.38 4.76 -13.95
N HIS A 114 5.15 5.73 -13.46
CA HIS A 114 5.48 6.93 -14.22
C HIS A 114 6.38 6.60 -15.42
N ASP A 115 7.43 5.80 -15.22
CA ASP A 115 8.35 5.39 -16.29
C ASP A 115 7.65 4.67 -17.45
N ARG A 116 6.55 3.95 -17.16
CA ARG A 116 5.77 3.23 -18.17
C ARG A 116 4.76 4.09 -18.93
N LEU A 117 4.55 5.33 -18.49
CA LEU A 117 3.64 6.28 -19.14
C LEU A 117 4.36 7.27 -20.07
N LEU A 118 5.69 7.39 -19.94
CA LEU A 118 6.56 8.22 -20.76
C LEU A 118 7.07 7.43 -21.98
#